data_AF-A0A7V8QQJ0-F1
#
_entry.id   AF-A0A7V8QQJ0-F1
#
_cell.length_a   1.000
_cell.length_b   1.000
_cell.length_c   1.000
_cell.angle_alpha   90.00
_cell.angle_beta   90.00
_cell.angle_gamma   90.00
#
_symmetry.space_group_name_H-M   'P 1'
#
loop_
_entity.id
_entity.type
_entity.pdbx_description
1 polymer ?
#
loop_
_entity_poly.entity_id
_entity_poly.type
_entity_poly.pdbx_seq_one_letter_code
_entity_poly.pdbx_strand_id
1 'polypeptide(L)'
;MINFLQLNKYQTVILFCLSAFFLILNIDLQFDNTTVVCFFLIATIGVSHGSLDHIKGDKVLKIFKIKSKSIFYFVYIFISLIILGLWLIYPLFTLITFLIVAAFHFGKEDSVFGKNRNIKLLDVFLFFKGSLVILAPLYFNPDETIGIFQILNVDLNPINNNILIMLIALSVISNFFVNKNIFFSSLDSLTIIILNLNFLPLLSFTIYFCFLHSLRHSFSLIKEINSKNFKKGLFGFLKQALPLTFVTAIGFLVIIFFLNKYYLLDAALIKVIFIGLASLTFPHILLEHLLEKNEKKT
;
A
#
# COMPACT_ATOMS: atom_id res chain seq x y z
N MET A 1 -24.52 -15.98 4.24
CA MET A 1 -23.50 -15.56 3.25
C MET A 1 -22.89 -14.28 3.77
N ILE A 2 -21.57 -14.19 3.97
CA ILE A 2 -20.97 -12.95 4.53
C ILE A 2 -20.97 -11.85 3.47
N ASN A 3 -21.48 -10.68 3.85
CA ASN A 3 -21.46 -9.52 2.99
C ASN A 3 -20.13 -8.76 3.17
N PHE A 4 -19.10 -9.15 2.42
CA PHE A 4 -17.77 -8.49 2.46
C PHE A 4 -17.84 -6.99 2.14
N LEU A 5 -18.83 -6.55 1.34
CA LEU A 5 -19.07 -5.13 1.12
C LEU A 5 -19.46 -4.41 2.42
N GLN A 6 -20.24 -5.06 3.27
CA GLN A 6 -20.63 -4.53 4.57
C GLN A 6 -19.44 -4.48 5.54
N LEU A 7 -18.54 -5.47 5.48
CA LEU A 7 -17.30 -5.46 6.25
C LEU A 7 -16.41 -4.26 5.88
N ASN A 8 -16.22 -4.00 4.58
CA ASN A 8 -15.48 -2.82 4.11
C ASN A 8 -16.12 -1.49 4.56
N LYS A 9 -17.46 -1.42 4.58
CA LYS A 9 -18.19 -0.25 5.10
C LYS A 9 -17.91 -0.03 6.58
N TYR A 10 -17.99 -1.08 7.40
CA TYR A 10 -17.69 -0.97 8.84
C TYR A 10 -16.25 -0.56 9.08
N GLN A 11 -15.28 -1.18 8.38
CA GLN A 11 -13.87 -0.81 8.47
C GLN A 11 -13.67 0.69 8.18
N THR A 12 -14.32 1.21 7.12
CA THR A 12 -14.23 2.63 6.73
C THR A 12 -14.77 3.56 7.80
N VAL A 13 -15.97 3.27 8.32
CA VAL A 13 -16.59 4.09 9.36
C VAL A 13 -15.77 4.06 10.65
N ILE A 14 -15.29 2.89 11.07
CA ILE A 14 -14.46 2.75 12.27
C ILE A 14 -13.18 3.57 12.13
N LEU A 15 -12.46 3.44 11.01
CA LEU A 15 -11.20 4.14 10.83
C LEU A 15 -11.41 5.66 10.70
N PHE A 16 -12.47 6.09 10.02
CA PHE A 16 -12.85 7.49 9.94
C PHE A 16 -13.15 8.06 11.34
N CYS A 17 -14.03 7.41 12.10
CA CYS A 17 -14.38 7.84 13.46
C CYS A 17 -13.16 7.86 14.38
N LEU A 18 -12.26 6.87 14.28
CA LEU A 18 -11.03 6.85 15.06
C LEU A 18 -10.09 8.00 14.68
N SER A 19 -9.92 8.28 13.39
CA SER A 19 -9.11 9.41 12.92
C SER A 19 -9.68 10.75 13.39
N ALA A 20 -11.01 10.92 13.32
CA ALA A 20 -11.71 12.11 13.79
C ALA A 20 -11.62 12.25 15.32
N PHE A 21 -11.70 11.14 16.06
CA PHE A 21 -11.52 11.12 17.51
C PHE A 21 -10.12 11.62 17.90
N PHE A 22 -9.06 11.13 17.24
CA PHE A 22 -7.70 11.62 17.47
C PHE A 22 -7.55 13.11 17.15
N LEU A 23 -8.18 13.59 16.07
CA LEU A 23 -8.18 15.01 15.70
C LEU A 23 -8.90 15.86 16.75
N ILE A 24 -10.12 15.49 17.15
CA ILE A 24 -10.95 16.29 18.06
C ILE A 24 -10.31 16.40 19.45
N LEU A 25 -9.68 15.32 19.92
CA LEU A 25 -9.05 15.29 21.24
C LEU A 25 -7.58 15.76 21.22
N ASN A 26 -7.04 16.14 20.05
CA ASN A 26 -5.62 16.48 19.86
C ASN A 26 -4.68 15.45 20.51
N ILE A 27 -4.98 14.16 20.32
CA ILE A 27 -4.15 13.08 20.86
C ILE A 27 -2.92 12.94 19.98
N ASP A 28 -1.76 13.23 20.55
CA ASP A 28 -0.48 12.95 19.91
C ASP A 28 -0.07 11.48 20.14
N LEU A 29 0.25 10.80 19.05
CA LEU A 29 0.77 9.42 19.06
C LEU A 29 2.28 9.38 18.75
N GLN A 30 2.95 10.53 18.77
CA GLN A 30 4.39 10.62 18.63
C GLN A 30 5.04 10.32 19.98
N PHE A 31 5.72 9.18 20.05
CA PHE A 31 6.46 8.74 21.23
C PHE A 31 7.81 8.19 20.79
N ASP A 32 8.74 8.07 21.73
CA ASP A 32 10.06 7.51 21.43
C ASP A 32 9.92 6.14 20.76
N ASN A 33 10.56 5.97 19.60
CA ASN A 33 10.50 4.77 18.75
C ASN A 33 9.25 4.58 17.88
N THR A 34 8.49 5.64 17.53
CA THR A 34 7.39 5.55 16.55
C THR A 34 7.81 4.84 15.25
N THR A 35 9.02 5.09 14.73
CA THR A 35 9.55 4.43 13.52
C THR A 35 9.62 2.91 13.66
N VAL A 36 10.00 2.41 14.84
CA VAL A 36 10.11 0.98 15.14
C VAL A 36 8.71 0.34 15.13
N VAL A 37 7.75 1.00 15.77
CA VAL A 37 6.35 0.54 15.77
C VAL A 37 5.79 0.51 14.35
N CYS A 38 6.03 1.56 13.57
CA CYS A 38 5.64 1.63 12.17
C CYS A 38 6.25 0.49 11.35
N PHE A 39 7.54 0.23 11.53
CA PHE A 39 8.23 -0.89 10.87
C PHE A 39 7.56 -2.23 11.18
N PHE A 40 7.31 -2.54 12.46
CA PHE A 40 6.70 -3.83 12.81
C PHE A 40 5.26 -3.96 12.31
N LEU A 41 4.46 -2.89 12.33
CA LEU A 41 3.11 -2.91 11.76
C LEU A 41 3.16 -3.16 10.25
N ILE A 42 4.05 -2.48 9.53
CA ILE A 42 4.24 -2.68 8.09
C ILE A 42 4.75 -4.10 7.79
N ALA A 43 5.79 -4.57 8.49
CA ALA A 43 6.39 -5.88 8.26
C ALA A 43 5.43 -7.04 8.58
N THR A 44 4.44 -6.83 9.46
CA THR A 44 3.46 -7.85 9.85
C THR A 44 2.15 -7.69 9.10
N ILE A 45 1.37 -6.65 9.39
CA ILE A 45 0.04 -6.42 8.81
C ILE A 45 0.18 -5.97 7.36
N GLY A 46 1.05 -5.00 7.11
CA GLY A 46 1.28 -4.44 5.77
C GLY A 46 1.67 -5.51 4.76
N VAL A 47 2.84 -6.12 4.92
CA VAL A 47 3.40 -7.12 3.99
C VAL A 47 2.47 -8.35 3.82
N SER A 48 1.66 -8.69 4.82
CA SER A 48 0.78 -9.86 4.75
C SER A 48 -0.24 -9.83 3.62
N HIS A 49 -0.64 -8.66 3.10
CA HIS A 49 -1.63 -8.63 2.02
C HIS A 49 -1.08 -9.20 0.70
N GLY A 50 0.22 -8.99 0.41
CA GLY A 50 0.90 -9.54 -0.77
C GLY A 50 1.43 -10.97 -0.58
N SER A 51 1.31 -11.53 0.63
CA SER A 51 1.93 -12.82 0.98
C SER A 51 1.37 -14.04 0.21
N LEU A 52 0.19 -13.91 -0.41
CA LEU A 52 -0.41 -14.94 -1.26
C LEU A 52 0.07 -14.89 -2.71
N ASP A 53 1.07 -14.07 -3.03
CA ASP A 53 1.65 -13.97 -4.37
C ASP A 53 2.16 -15.30 -4.90
N HIS A 54 2.65 -16.20 -4.05
CA HIS A 54 3.05 -17.55 -4.49
C HIS A 54 1.87 -18.36 -5.07
N ILE A 55 0.66 -18.16 -4.56
CA ILE A 55 -0.57 -18.82 -5.06
C ILE A 55 -1.03 -18.18 -6.37
N LYS A 56 -0.99 -16.85 -6.43
CA LYS A 56 -1.25 -16.08 -7.64
C LYS A 56 -0.24 -16.45 -8.74
N GLY A 57 1.03 -16.60 -8.38
CA GLY A 57 2.13 -17.06 -9.23
C GLY A 57 1.89 -18.45 -9.79
N ASP A 58 1.47 -19.40 -8.95
CA ASP A 58 1.09 -20.75 -9.38
C ASP A 58 -0.04 -20.73 -10.43
N LYS A 59 -1.02 -19.82 -10.31
CA LYS A 59 -2.07 -19.63 -11.33
C LYS A 59 -1.48 -19.11 -12.64
N VAL A 60 -0.61 -18.09 -12.59
CA VAL A 60 0.05 -17.53 -13.79
C VAL A 60 0.91 -18.57 -14.49
N LEU A 61 1.72 -19.33 -13.76
CA LEU A 61 2.55 -20.39 -14.34
C LEU A 61 1.70 -21.44 -15.07
N LYS A 62 0.54 -21.81 -14.52
CA LYS A 62 -0.40 -22.72 -15.18
C LYS A 62 -0.96 -22.14 -16.48
N ILE A 63 -1.32 -20.85 -16.50
CA ILE A 63 -1.79 -20.16 -17.72
C ILE A 63 -0.72 -20.24 -18.83
N PHE A 64 0.56 -20.03 -18.47
CA PHE A 64 1.69 -20.12 -19.41
C PHE A 64 2.24 -21.54 -19.60
N LYS A 65 1.58 -22.56 -19.04
CA LYS A 65 1.99 -23.99 -19.12
C LYS A 65 3.42 -24.26 -18.61
N ILE A 66 3.91 -23.45 -17.67
CA ILE A 66 5.21 -23.62 -17.03
C ILE A 66 5.05 -24.56 -15.83
N LYS A 67 5.78 -25.69 -15.82
CA LYS A 67 5.64 -26.72 -14.78
C LYS A 67 6.41 -26.42 -13.49
N SER A 68 7.52 -25.69 -13.57
CA SER A 68 8.38 -25.47 -12.40
C SER A 68 7.92 -24.25 -11.59
N LYS A 69 7.53 -24.49 -10.34
CA LYS A 69 7.21 -23.43 -9.37
C LYS A 69 8.42 -22.58 -8.99
N SER A 70 9.64 -23.12 -9.09
CA SER A 70 10.85 -22.37 -8.75
C SER A 70 11.07 -21.15 -9.64
N ILE A 71 10.55 -21.19 -10.88
CA ILE A 71 10.64 -20.08 -11.84
C ILE A 71 9.92 -18.84 -11.30
N PHE A 72 8.78 -19.01 -10.62
CA PHE A 72 8.07 -17.88 -10.01
C PHE A 72 8.96 -17.17 -8.99
N TYR A 73 9.54 -17.90 -8.04
CA TYR A 73 10.40 -17.31 -7.02
C TYR A 73 11.65 -16.67 -7.62
N PHE A 74 12.27 -17.31 -8.62
CA PHE A 74 13.42 -16.74 -9.33
C PHE A 74 13.07 -15.41 -9.99
N VAL A 75 11.99 -15.34 -10.77
CA VAL A 75 11.55 -14.11 -11.43
C VAL A 75 11.16 -13.03 -10.41
N TYR A 76 10.46 -13.41 -9.35
CA TYR A 76 10.04 -12.48 -8.30
C TYR A 76 11.27 -11.83 -7.64
N ILE A 77 12.22 -12.65 -7.17
CA ILE A 77 13.46 -12.17 -6.54
C ILE A 77 14.30 -11.36 -7.54
N PHE A 78 14.38 -11.81 -8.80
CA PHE A 78 15.13 -11.10 -9.83
C PHE A 78 14.59 -9.70 -10.08
N ILE A 79 13.26 -9.53 -10.18
CA ILE A 79 12.62 -8.22 -10.30
C ILE A 79 12.89 -7.38 -9.05
N SER A 80 12.75 -7.96 -7.85
CA SER A 80 13.08 -7.24 -6.60
C SER A 80 14.52 -6.73 -6.59
N LEU A 81 15.49 -7.56 -7.00
CA LEU A 81 16.90 -7.17 -7.10
C LEU A 81 17.15 -6.09 -8.15
N ILE A 82 16.45 -6.13 -9.29
CA ILE A 82 16.50 -5.07 -10.30
C ILE A 82 16.04 -3.74 -9.69
N ILE A 83 14.91 -3.73 -8.97
CA ILE A 83 14.40 -2.50 -8.34
C ILE A 83 15.39 -1.99 -7.29
N LEU A 84 16.00 -2.86 -6.50
CA LEU A 84 17.05 -2.47 -5.55
C LEU A 84 18.26 -1.86 -6.28
N GLY A 85 18.74 -2.49 -7.36
CA GLY A 85 19.84 -1.96 -8.17
C GLY A 85 19.51 -0.61 -8.81
N LEU A 86 18.30 -0.46 -9.36
CA LEU A 86 17.82 0.81 -9.91
C LEU A 86 17.72 1.90 -8.85
N TRP A 87 17.30 1.57 -7.62
CA TRP A 87 17.26 2.54 -6.53
C TRP A 87 18.66 3.04 -6.17
N LEU A 88 19.67 2.16 -6.17
CA LEU A 88 21.05 2.53 -5.87
C LEU A 88 21.68 3.42 -6.97
N ILE A 89 21.35 3.19 -8.23
CA ILE A 89 21.94 3.92 -9.37
C ILE A 89 21.14 5.19 -9.70
N TYR A 90 19.81 5.11 -9.67
CA TYR A 90 18.87 6.17 -10.06
C TYR A 90 17.73 6.32 -9.02
N PRO A 91 18.02 6.80 -7.79
CA PRO A 91 17.05 6.85 -6.69
C PRO A 91 15.85 7.75 -7.01
N LEU A 92 16.08 8.93 -7.60
CA LEU A 92 15.01 9.86 -7.97
C LEU A 92 14.01 9.24 -8.97
N PHE A 93 14.53 8.67 -10.05
CA PHE A 93 13.71 8.05 -11.09
C PHE A 93 12.91 6.86 -10.54
N THR A 94 13.56 6.04 -9.72
CA THR A 94 12.94 4.86 -9.10
C THR A 94 11.84 5.26 -8.12
N LEU A 95 12.09 6.28 -7.29
CA LEU A 95 11.10 6.83 -6.36
C LEU A 95 9.87 7.39 -7.09
N ILE A 96 10.06 8.24 -8.11
CA ILE A 96 8.95 8.82 -8.88
C ILE A 96 8.14 7.71 -9.54
N THR A 97 8.80 6.72 -10.15
CA THR A 97 8.13 5.57 -10.78
C THR A 97 7.34 4.76 -9.75
N PHE A 98 7.94 4.49 -8.58
CA PHE A 98 7.27 3.80 -7.47
C PHE A 98 6.02 4.56 -7.00
N LEU A 99 6.12 5.87 -6.79
CA LEU A 99 5.01 6.71 -6.36
C LEU A 99 3.86 6.71 -7.39
N ILE A 100 4.16 6.81 -8.69
CA ILE A 100 3.13 6.76 -9.75
C ILE A 100 2.41 5.40 -9.76
N VAL A 101 3.18 4.31 -9.71
CA VAL A 101 2.64 2.95 -9.73
C VAL A 101 1.82 2.67 -8.46
N ALA A 102 2.31 3.08 -7.29
CA ALA A 102 1.62 2.94 -6.02
C ALA A 102 0.30 3.73 -5.99
N ALA A 103 0.29 4.97 -6.49
CA ALA A 103 -0.94 5.77 -6.57
C ALA A 103 -2.03 5.06 -7.38
N PHE A 104 -1.69 4.51 -8.54
CA PHE A 104 -2.66 3.74 -9.34
C PHE A 104 -3.14 2.48 -8.60
N HIS A 105 -2.22 1.73 -7.99
CA HIS A 105 -2.54 0.50 -7.25
C HIS A 105 -3.47 0.78 -6.06
N PHE A 106 -3.16 1.77 -5.22
CA PHE A 106 -4.01 2.18 -4.10
C PHE A 106 -5.40 2.57 -4.57
N GLY A 107 -5.50 3.43 -5.58
CA GLY A 107 -6.80 3.85 -6.10
C GLY A 107 -7.63 2.68 -6.63
N LYS A 108 -7.00 1.71 -7.28
CA LYS A 108 -7.66 0.51 -7.82
C LYS A 108 -8.13 -0.45 -6.72
N GLU A 109 -7.26 -0.79 -5.77
CA GLU A 109 -7.53 -1.77 -4.73
C GLU A 109 -8.46 -1.23 -3.64
N ASP A 110 -8.37 0.08 -3.34
CA ASP A 110 -9.25 0.70 -2.35
C ASP A 110 -10.66 0.96 -2.90
N SER A 111 -10.90 0.81 -4.20
CA SER A 111 -12.21 1.04 -4.82
C SER A 111 -13.14 -0.17 -4.70
N VAL A 112 -13.55 -0.44 -3.46
CA VAL A 112 -14.37 -1.62 -3.09
C VAL A 112 -15.87 -1.35 -3.03
N PHE A 113 -16.30 -0.09 -3.13
CA PHE A 113 -17.72 0.31 -3.00
C PHE A 113 -18.48 0.32 -4.34
N GLY A 114 -18.18 -0.68 -5.17
CA GLY A 114 -18.75 -0.90 -6.49
C GLY A 114 -18.10 0.02 -7.55
N LYS A 115 -17.34 -0.55 -8.48
CA LYS A 115 -16.66 0.22 -9.55
C LYS A 115 -17.63 0.63 -10.67
N ASN A 116 -17.57 1.88 -11.11
CA ASN A 116 -18.26 2.36 -12.31
C ASN A 116 -17.47 2.00 -13.57
N ARG A 117 -17.69 0.79 -14.08
CA ARG A 117 -16.94 0.23 -15.23
C ARG A 117 -17.22 0.91 -16.59
N ASN A 118 -18.24 1.76 -16.68
CA ASN A 118 -18.68 2.37 -17.95
C ASN A 118 -17.95 3.69 -18.28
N ILE A 119 -17.01 4.12 -17.46
CA ILE A 119 -16.29 5.39 -17.64
C ILE A 119 -15.02 5.16 -18.45
N LYS A 120 -14.89 5.83 -19.60
CA LYS A 120 -13.74 5.68 -20.51
C LYS A 120 -12.39 6.05 -19.86
N LEU A 121 -12.38 7.00 -18.93
CA LEU A 121 -11.19 7.48 -18.22
C LEU A 121 -11.09 6.92 -16.79
N LEU A 122 -11.68 5.75 -16.51
CA LEU A 122 -11.70 5.19 -15.16
C LEU A 122 -10.29 5.05 -14.56
N ASP A 123 -9.32 4.59 -15.34
CA ASP A 123 -7.94 4.40 -14.85
C ASP A 123 -7.27 5.71 -14.42
N VAL A 124 -7.58 6.82 -15.07
CA VAL A 124 -7.11 8.15 -14.68
C VAL A 124 -7.73 8.57 -13.35
N PHE A 125 -9.02 8.33 -13.16
CA PHE A 125 -9.68 8.62 -11.88
C PHE A 125 -9.20 7.68 -10.76
N LEU A 126 -8.86 6.42 -11.06
CA LEU A 126 -8.21 5.52 -10.10
C LEU A 126 -6.86 6.07 -9.68
N PHE A 127 -6.03 6.51 -10.63
CA PHE A 127 -4.75 7.15 -10.32
C PHE A 127 -4.92 8.37 -9.41
N PHE A 128 -5.82 9.29 -9.75
CA PHE A 128 -6.09 10.45 -8.90
C PHE A 128 -6.65 10.06 -7.53
N LYS A 129 -7.51 9.05 -7.43
CA LYS A 129 -8.02 8.58 -6.13
C LYS A 129 -6.88 8.15 -5.21
N GLY A 130 -5.96 7.32 -5.70
CA GLY A 130 -4.86 6.82 -4.87
C GLY A 130 -3.70 7.80 -4.70
N SER A 131 -3.56 8.81 -5.56
CA SER A 131 -2.54 9.86 -5.39
C SER A 131 -2.69 10.65 -4.09
N LEU A 132 -3.87 10.65 -3.46
CA LEU A 132 -4.11 11.31 -2.17
C LEU A 132 -3.12 10.88 -1.09
N VAL A 133 -2.74 9.60 -1.10
CA VAL A 133 -1.80 9.00 -0.13
C VAL A 133 -0.43 9.67 -0.20
N ILE A 134 -0.07 10.19 -1.37
CA ILE A 134 1.23 10.84 -1.65
C ILE A 134 1.09 12.36 -1.51
N LEU A 135 -0.01 12.92 -2.01
CA LEU A 135 -0.24 14.37 -2.01
C LEU A 135 -0.53 14.92 -0.61
N ALA A 136 -1.24 14.17 0.23
CA ALA A 136 -1.58 14.62 1.59
C ALA A 136 -0.32 14.89 2.45
N PRO A 137 0.64 13.96 2.61
CA PRO A 137 1.84 14.24 3.40
C PRO A 137 2.67 15.39 2.80
N LEU A 138 2.77 15.48 1.46
CA LEU A 138 3.47 16.57 0.78
C LEU A 138 2.86 17.96 1.05
N TYR A 139 1.57 18.03 1.35
CA TYR A 139 0.90 19.30 1.63
C TYR A 139 0.83 19.62 3.13
N PHE A 140 0.49 18.62 3.97
CA PHE A 140 0.28 18.85 5.40
C PHE A 140 1.56 18.76 6.24
N ASN A 141 2.58 18.03 5.78
CA ASN A 141 3.87 17.85 6.47
C ASN A 141 5.02 17.89 5.43
N PRO A 142 5.21 19.01 4.72
CA PRO A 142 6.13 19.09 3.58
C PRO A 142 7.58 18.82 3.99
N ASP A 143 8.04 19.40 5.10
CA ASP A 143 9.44 19.30 5.54
C ASP A 143 9.79 17.87 5.96
N GLU A 144 8.92 17.21 6.72
CA GLU A 144 9.12 15.81 7.15
C GLU A 144 9.01 14.84 5.97
N THR A 145 8.14 15.13 5.00
CA THR A 145 8.02 14.32 3.78
C THR A 145 9.27 14.45 2.91
N ILE A 146 9.80 15.67 2.74
CA ILE A 146 11.06 15.91 2.04
C ILE A 146 12.22 15.26 2.80
N GLY A 147 12.23 15.32 4.14
CA GLY A 147 13.22 14.64 4.98
C GLY A 147 13.23 13.12 4.76
N ILE A 148 12.06 12.48 4.59
CA ILE A 148 11.99 11.07 4.20
C ILE A 148 12.63 10.84 2.83
N PHE A 149 12.37 11.69 1.84
CA PHE A 149 12.98 11.55 0.51
C PHE A 149 14.51 11.73 0.55
N GLN A 150 15.02 12.65 1.36
CA GLN A 150 16.45 12.83 1.57
C GLN A 150 17.09 11.59 2.19
N ILE A 151 16.44 10.96 3.18
CA ILE A 151 16.87 9.67 3.74
C ILE A 151 16.89 8.58 2.65
N LEU A 152 16.05 8.67 1.63
CA LEU A 152 16.02 7.77 0.48
C LEU A 152 17.00 8.16 -0.64
N ASN A 153 17.92 9.09 -0.36
CA ASN A 153 18.90 9.67 -1.28
C ASN A 153 18.25 10.42 -2.46
N VAL A 154 17.16 11.14 -2.20
CA VAL A 154 16.44 11.94 -3.19
C VAL A 154 16.20 13.34 -2.67
N ASP A 155 16.85 14.32 -3.28
CA ASP A 155 16.61 15.74 -3.00
C ASP A 155 15.53 16.29 -3.94
N LEU A 156 14.39 16.69 -3.36
CA LEU A 156 13.30 17.36 -4.09
C LEU A 156 13.09 18.76 -3.54
N ASN A 157 12.85 19.70 -4.44
CA ASN A 157 12.37 21.01 -4.05
C ASN A 157 10.90 20.93 -3.60
N PRO A 158 10.48 21.78 -2.65
CA PRO A 158 9.08 21.90 -2.28
C PRO A 158 8.19 22.19 -3.50
N ILE A 159 7.06 21.50 -3.57
CA ILE A 159 6.07 21.69 -4.62
C ILE A 159 5.18 22.88 -4.23
N ASN A 160 4.76 23.68 -5.20
CA ASN A 160 3.87 24.80 -4.96
C ASN A 160 2.53 24.35 -4.32
N ASN A 161 2.15 24.97 -3.21
CA ASN A 161 0.94 24.64 -2.45
C ASN A 161 -0.34 24.73 -3.30
N ASN A 162 -0.46 25.69 -4.22
CA ASN A 162 -1.64 25.81 -5.07
C ASN A 162 -1.78 24.61 -6.01
N ILE A 163 -0.66 24.08 -6.52
CA ILE A 163 -0.65 22.85 -7.34
C ILE A 163 -1.06 21.66 -6.48
N LEU A 164 -0.53 21.53 -5.26
CA LEU A 164 -0.87 20.44 -4.35
C LEU A 164 -2.36 20.46 -3.98
N ILE A 165 -2.92 21.63 -3.62
CA ILE A 165 -4.34 21.78 -3.32
C ILE A 165 -5.21 21.39 -4.53
N MET A 166 -4.84 21.85 -5.72
CA MET A 166 -5.55 21.48 -6.95
C MET A 166 -5.54 19.96 -7.16
N LEU A 167 -4.40 19.29 -6.99
CA LEU A 167 -4.28 17.84 -7.15
C LEU A 167 -5.03 17.07 -6.05
N ILE A 168 -5.03 17.55 -4.81
CA ILE A 168 -5.83 16.99 -3.71
C ILE A 168 -7.32 17.12 -4.01
N ALA A 169 -7.76 18.29 -4.49
CA ALA A 169 -9.15 18.51 -4.90
C ALA A 169 -9.56 17.56 -6.03
N LEU A 170 -8.71 17.38 -7.06
CA LEU A 170 -8.93 16.42 -8.14
C LEU A 170 -9.03 14.97 -7.61
N SER A 171 -8.19 14.61 -6.64
CA SER A 171 -8.23 13.31 -5.99
C SER A 171 -9.56 13.09 -5.25
N VAL A 172 -10.04 14.06 -4.47
CA VAL A 172 -11.34 13.96 -3.79
C VAL A 172 -12.49 13.87 -4.79
N ILE A 173 -12.47 14.68 -5.86
CA ILE A 173 -13.46 14.68 -6.93
C ILE A 173 -13.49 13.33 -7.69
N SER A 174 -12.34 12.65 -7.83
CA SER A 174 -12.27 11.36 -8.52
C SER A 174 -13.20 10.29 -7.91
N ASN A 175 -13.53 10.40 -6.61
CA ASN A 175 -14.43 9.47 -5.93
C ASN A 175 -15.83 9.40 -6.57
N PHE A 176 -16.32 10.52 -7.13
CA PHE A 176 -17.61 10.59 -7.83
C PHE A 176 -17.65 9.71 -9.09
N PHE A 177 -16.50 9.56 -9.74
CA PHE A 177 -16.38 8.78 -10.96
C PHE A 177 -16.07 7.33 -10.66
N VAL A 178 -15.23 7.04 -9.66
CA VAL A 178 -14.73 5.68 -9.45
C VAL A 178 -15.76 4.74 -8.81
N ASN A 179 -16.42 5.17 -7.72
CA ASN A 179 -17.26 4.30 -6.90
C ASN A 179 -18.75 4.64 -7.03
N LYS A 180 -19.61 3.61 -7.03
CA LYS A 180 -21.07 3.76 -7.00
C LYS A 180 -21.54 4.39 -5.70
N ASN A 181 -20.96 3.97 -4.58
CA ASN A 181 -21.23 4.60 -3.29
C ASN A 181 -20.14 5.60 -2.94
N ILE A 182 -20.41 6.86 -3.30
CA ILE A 182 -19.48 7.98 -3.15
C ILE A 182 -19.24 8.28 -1.67
N PHE A 183 -20.27 8.16 -0.82
CA PHE A 183 -20.17 8.49 0.61
C PHE A 183 -19.02 7.72 1.31
N PHE A 184 -19.01 6.39 1.23
CA PHE A 184 -17.93 5.61 1.87
C PHE A 184 -16.57 5.85 1.19
N SER A 185 -16.55 6.04 -0.13
CA SER A 185 -15.32 6.36 -0.86
C SER A 185 -14.71 7.70 -0.44
N SER A 186 -15.55 8.69 -0.15
CA SER A 186 -15.14 9.99 0.36
C SER A 186 -14.71 9.92 1.82
N LEU A 187 -15.31 9.05 2.64
CA LEU A 187 -14.84 8.82 4.02
C LEU A 187 -13.41 8.25 4.05
N ASP A 188 -13.05 7.33 3.12
CA ASP A 188 -11.65 6.88 2.99
C ASP A 188 -10.71 8.06 2.71
N SER A 189 -11.13 8.95 1.80
CA SER A 189 -10.32 10.12 1.41
C SER A 189 -10.16 11.11 2.56
N LEU A 190 -11.25 11.39 3.28
CA LEU A 190 -11.22 12.22 4.48
C LEU A 190 -10.37 11.59 5.59
N THR A 191 -10.41 10.27 5.74
CA THR A 191 -9.56 9.56 6.71
C THR A 191 -8.08 9.80 6.40
N ILE A 192 -7.65 9.68 5.13
CA ILE A 192 -6.26 9.97 4.72
C ILE A 192 -5.88 11.42 5.04
N ILE A 193 -6.76 12.38 4.74
CA ILE A 193 -6.53 13.80 5.05
C ILE A 193 -6.38 14.03 6.56
N ILE A 194 -7.32 13.51 7.36
CA ILE A 194 -7.31 13.67 8.82
C ILE A 194 -6.06 13.03 9.44
N LEU A 195 -5.64 11.85 8.97
CA LEU A 195 -4.41 11.21 9.45
C LEU A 195 -3.17 12.06 9.19
N ASN A 196 -3.10 12.79 8.06
CA ASN A 196 -1.96 13.66 7.74
C ASN A 196 -2.06 15.03 8.43
N LEU A 197 -3.25 15.44 8.89
CA LEU A 197 -3.40 16.60 9.78
C LEU A 197 -2.94 16.28 11.21
N ASN A 198 -3.12 15.04 11.66
CA ASN A 198 -2.86 14.64 13.04
C ASN A 198 -1.44 14.12 13.30
N PHE A 199 -0.84 13.44 12.32
CA PHE A 199 0.36 12.64 12.54
C PHE A 199 1.44 12.90 11.48
N LEU A 200 2.68 12.59 11.85
CA LEU A 200 3.83 12.63 10.94
C LEU A 200 3.64 11.65 9.76
N PRO A 201 4.22 11.96 8.57
CA PRO A 201 4.00 11.20 7.33
C PRO A 201 4.13 9.68 7.45
N LEU A 202 5.17 9.20 8.17
CA LEU A 202 5.40 7.77 8.33
C LEU A 202 4.28 7.08 9.12
N LEU A 203 3.79 7.72 10.20
CA LEU A 203 2.72 7.17 11.02
C LEU A 203 1.38 7.23 10.27
N SER A 204 1.07 8.35 9.61
CA SER A 204 -0.12 8.49 8.77
C SER A 204 -0.16 7.45 7.66
N PHE A 205 0.96 7.27 6.95
CA PHE A 205 1.12 6.24 5.93
C PHE A 205 0.96 4.84 6.53
N THR A 206 1.57 4.55 7.68
CA THR A 206 1.46 3.24 8.33
C THR A 206 0.03 2.89 8.69
N ILE A 207 -0.71 3.83 9.31
CA ILE A 207 -2.10 3.61 9.72
C ILE A 207 -2.97 3.35 8.48
N TYR A 208 -2.83 4.19 7.45
CA TYR A 208 -3.52 3.99 6.18
C TYR A 208 -3.17 2.64 5.54
N PHE A 209 -1.87 2.37 5.36
CA PHE A 209 -1.39 1.20 4.63
C PHE A 209 -1.77 -0.10 5.33
N CYS A 210 -1.66 -0.16 6.66
CA CYS A 210 -1.99 -1.37 7.41
C CYS A 210 -3.50 -1.55 7.60
N PHE A 211 -4.20 -0.51 8.10
CA PHE A 211 -5.57 -0.66 8.61
C PHE A 211 -6.66 -0.27 7.60
N LEU A 212 -6.34 0.48 6.55
CA LEU A 212 -7.25 0.72 5.43
C LEU A 212 -6.92 -0.25 4.29
N HIS A 213 -5.76 -0.08 3.68
CA HIS A 213 -5.40 -0.75 2.43
C HIS A 213 -5.17 -2.26 2.61
N SER A 214 -4.20 -2.66 3.44
CA SER A 214 -3.81 -4.06 3.60
C SER A 214 -4.92 -4.93 4.19
N LEU A 215 -5.68 -4.43 5.18
CA LEU A 215 -6.85 -5.13 5.71
C LEU A 215 -7.94 -5.33 4.66
N ARG A 216 -8.20 -4.33 3.81
CA ARG A 216 -9.20 -4.40 2.74
C ARG A 216 -8.82 -5.44 1.68
N HIS A 217 -7.56 -5.46 1.26
CA HIS A 217 -7.06 -6.50 0.35
C HIS A 217 -7.12 -7.90 1.01
N SER A 218 -6.76 -7.99 2.30
CA SER A 218 -6.89 -9.23 3.08
C SER A 218 -8.33 -9.74 3.12
N PHE A 219 -9.34 -8.86 3.27
CA PHE A 219 -10.74 -9.27 3.18
C PHE A 219 -11.11 -9.84 1.81
N SER A 220 -10.56 -9.30 0.71
CA SER A 220 -10.75 -9.87 -0.62
C SER A 220 -10.16 -11.28 -0.72
N LEU A 221 -8.93 -11.47 -0.25
CA LEU A 221 -8.25 -12.77 -0.26
C LEU A 221 -8.96 -13.80 0.63
N ILE A 222 -9.44 -13.40 1.81
CA ILE A 222 -10.25 -14.24 2.70
C ILE A 222 -11.52 -14.72 1.99
N LYS A 223 -12.17 -13.84 1.21
CA LYS A 223 -13.36 -14.19 0.40
C LYS A 223 -13.02 -15.17 -0.71
N GLU A 224 -11.88 -14.99 -1.39
CA GLU A 224 -11.41 -15.89 -2.45
C GLU A 224 -11.13 -17.29 -1.90
N ILE A 225 -10.53 -17.40 -0.70
CA ILE A 225 -10.27 -18.68 -0.04
C ILE A 225 -11.57 -19.35 0.40
N ASN A 226 -12.48 -18.60 1.05
CA ASN A 226 -13.77 -19.15 1.46
C ASN A 226 -14.88 -18.09 1.49
N SER A 227 -15.68 -18.06 0.43
CA SER A 227 -16.80 -17.12 0.29
C SER A 227 -17.98 -17.38 1.24
N LYS A 228 -18.10 -18.60 1.78
CA LYS A 228 -19.23 -19.01 2.64
C LYS A 228 -18.98 -18.77 4.12
N ASN A 229 -17.74 -18.88 4.59
CA ASN A 229 -17.39 -18.79 6.02
C ASN A 229 -16.11 -17.99 6.26
N PHE A 230 -16.26 -16.82 6.89
CA PHE A 230 -15.19 -15.86 7.16
C PHE A 230 -14.13 -16.44 8.08
N LYS A 231 -14.52 -17.16 9.14
CA LYS A 231 -13.55 -17.76 10.08
C LYS A 231 -12.66 -18.78 9.38
N LYS A 232 -13.25 -19.63 8.53
CA LYS A 232 -12.48 -20.60 7.72
C LYS A 232 -11.58 -19.90 6.70
N GLY A 233 -12.09 -18.86 6.03
CA GLY A 233 -11.31 -18.04 5.10
C GLY A 233 -10.13 -17.32 5.78
N LEU A 234 -10.37 -16.72 6.95
CA LEU A 234 -9.37 -16.03 7.77
C LEU A 234 -8.28 -17.00 8.23
N PHE A 235 -8.65 -18.18 8.75
CA PHE A 235 -7.67 -19.18 9.14
C PHE A 235 -6.85 -19.68 7.94
N GLY A 236 -7.49 -19.88 6.79
CA GLY A 236 -6.81 -20.23 5.54
C GLY A 236 -5.84 -19.13 5.08
N PHE A 237 -6.27 -17.87 5.12
CA PHE A 237 -5.46 -16.70 4.80
C PHE A 237 -4.23 -16.63 5.70
N LEU A 238 -4.40 -16.64 7.03
CA LEU A 238 -3.30 -16.57 7.98
C LEU A 238 -2.31 -17.72 7.78
N LYS A 239 -2.79 -18.94 7.60
CA LYS A 239 -1.92 -20.12 7.38
C LYS A 239 -1.07 -19.98 6.12
N GLN A 240 -1.62 -19.41 5.05
CA GLN A 240 -0.92 -19.24 3.77
C GLN A 240 -0.04 -17.98 3.75
N ALA A 241 -0.42 -16.94 4.49
CA ALA A 241 0.26 -15.66 4.56
C ALA A 241 1.51 -15.69 5.45
N LEU A 242 1.39 -16.32 6.62
CA LEU A 242 2.42 -16.32 7.67
C LEU A 242 3.83 -16.70 7.18
N PRO A 243 4.03 -17.76 6.37
CA PRO A 243 5.38 -18.18 5.99
C PRO A 243 6.13 -17.09 5.22
N LEU A 244 5.51 -16.49 4.20
CA LEU A 244 6.17 -15.47 3.39
C LEU A 244 6.32 -14.16 4.17
N THR A 245 5.33 -13.77 4.96
CA THR A 245 5.44 -12.60 5.85
C THR A 245 6.60 -12.76 6.83
N PHE A 246 6.77 -13.93 7.43
CA PHE A 246 7.84 -14.20 8.39
C PHE A 246 9.23 -14.17 7.73
N VAL A 247 9.38 -14.81 6.56
CA VAL A 247 10.63 -14.79 5.80
C VAL A 247 10.99 -13.36 5.40
N THR A 248 10.02 -12.57 4.92
CA THR A 248 10.24 -11.16 4.57
C THR A 248 10.61 -10.31 5.79
N ALA A 249 9.93 -10.51 6.93
CA ALA A 249 10.25 -9.80 8.16
C ALA A 249 11.68 -10.10 8.65
N ILE A 250 12.11 -11.37 8.62
CA ILE A 250 13.50 -11.74 8.92
C ILE A 250 14.46 -11.08 7.93
N GLY A 251 14.16 -11.13 6.63
CA GLY A 251 14.98 -10.49 5.61
C GLY A 251 15.15 -8.99 5.87
N PHE A 252 14.07 -8.30 6.21
CA PHE A 252 14.11 -6.89 6.59
C PHE A 252 14.94 -6.64 7.85
N LEU A 253 14.79 -7.45 8.90
CA LEU A 253 15.60 -7.33 10.12
C LEU A 253 17.10 -7.54 9.84
N VAL A 254 17.46 -8.50 8.98
CA VAL A 254 18.86 -8.72 8.56
C VAL A 254 19.40 -7.51 7.82
N ILE A 255 18.63 -6.93 6.89
CA ILE A 255 19.05 -5.72 6.16
C ILE A 255 19.21 -4.53 7.12
N ILE A 256 18.27 -4.34 8.05
CA ILE A 256 18.35 -3.29 9.08
C ILE A 256 19.63 -3.47 9.93
N PHE A 257 19.94 -4.70 10.35
CA PHE A 257 21.15 -4.98 11.12
C PHE A 257 22.43 -4.54 10.40
N PHE A 258 22.52 -4.74 9.08
CA PHE A 258 23.65 -4.26 8.30
C PHE A 258 23.62 -2.74 8.07
N LEU A 259 22.47 -2.16 7.76
CA LEU A 259 22.33 -0.72 7.52
C LEU A 259 22.60 0.11 8.78
N ASN A 260 22.23 -0.38 9.96
CA ASN A 260 22.45 0.30 11.25
C ASN A 260 23.94 0.45 11.61
N LYS A 261 24.86 -0.18 10.84
CA LYS A 261 26.30 0.06 10.96
C LYS A 261 26.75 1.34 10.26
N TYR A 262 25.95 1.85 9.33
CA TYR A 262 26.28 3.00 8.48
C TYR A 262 25.32 4.18 8.66
N TYR A 263 24.09 3.91 9.11
CA TYR A 263 23.04 4.90 9.31
C TYR A 263 22.48 4.81 10.72
N LEU A 264 21.89 5.91 11.21
CA LEU A 264 21.06 5.88 12.41
C LEU A 264 19.88 4.91 12.21
N LEU A 265 19.41 4.32 13.31
CA LEU A 265 18.37 3.30 13.29
C LEU A 265 17.11 3.76 12.54
N ASP A 266 16.62 4.97 12.79
CA ASP A 266 15.44 5.51 12.11
C ASP A 266 15.64 5.62 10.60
N ALA A 267 16.81 6.09 10.15
CA ALA A 267 17.14 6.18 8.73
C ALA A 267 17.24 4.78 8.09
N ALA A 268 17.82 3.80 8.79
CA ALA A 268 17.87 2.42 8.33
C ALA A 268 16.47 1.80 8.20
N LEU A 269 15.58 2.05 9.18
CA LEU A 269 14.19 1.60 9.16
C LEU A 269 13.41 2.24 8.01
N ILE A 270 13.51 3.55 7.82
CA ILE A 270 12.84 4.28 6.72
C ILE A 270 13.32 3.75 5.36
N LYS A 271 14.63 3.54 5.17
CA LYS A 271 15.17 2.94 3.95
C LYS A 271 14.57 1.56 3.71
N VAL A 272 14.52 0.69 4.72
CA VAL A 272 13.96 -0.66 4.57
C VAL A 272 12.46 -0.64 4.34
N ILE A 273 11.72 0.26 4.97
CA ILE A 273 10.29 0.44 4.73
C ILE A 273 10.06 0.83 3.26
N PHE A 274 10.60 1.95 2.77
CA PHE A 274 10.22 2.41 1.43
C PHE A 274 10.92 1.66 0.30
N ILE A 275 12.22 1.39 0.42
CA ILE A 275 12.97 0.65 -0.61
C ILE A 275 12.55 -0.83 -0.60
N GLY A 276 12.41 -1.42 0.60
CA GLY A 276 11.95 -2.79 0.76
C GLY A 276 10.51 -2.97 0.25
N LEU A 277 9.58 -2.09 0.62
CA LEU A 277 8.23 -2.12 0.06
C LEU A 277 8.25 -1.98 -1.45
N ALA A 278 8.97 -1.00 -2.02
CA ALA A 278 9.07 -0.86 -3.47
C ALA A 278 9.55 -2.16 -4.14
N SER A 279 10.60 -2.79 -3.61
CA SER A 279 11.15 -4.05 -4.14
C SER A 279 10.16 -5.22 -4.15
N LEU A 280 9.17 -5.23 -3.25
CA LEU A 280 8.10 -6.24 -3.18
C LEU A 280 6.86 -5.81 -3.99
N THR A 281 6.54 -4.52 -4.00
CA THR A 281 5.36 -3.96 -4.67
C THR A 281 5.43 -4.11 -6.18
N PHE A 282 6.59 -3.88 -6.81
CA PHE A 282 6.73 -4.04 -8.26
C PHE A 282 6.41 -5.46 -8.78
N PRO A 283 7.05 -6.54 -8.27
CA PRO A 283 6.71 -7.88 -8.70
C PRO A 283 5.27 -8.28 -8.34
N HIS A 284 4.76 -7.81 -7.19
CA HIS A 284 3.35 -8.00 -6.81
C HIS A 284 2.37 -7.39 -7.84
N ILE A 285 2.52 -6.10 -8.16
CA ILE A 285 1.63 -5.40 -9.11
C ILE A 285 1.74 -6.02 -10.51
N LEU A 286 2.94 -6.39 -10.94
CA LEU A 286 3.13 -7.08 -12.21
C LEU A 286 2.36 -8.41 -12.22
N LEU A 287 2.42 -9.18 -11.15
CA LEU A 287 1.71 -10.45 -11.01
C LEU A 287 0.18 -10.25 -11.07
N GLU A 288 -0.35 -9.26 -10.35
CA GLU A 288 -1.78 -8.93 -10.40
C GLU A 288 -2.23 -8.53 -11.81
N HIS A 289 -1.44 -7.69 -12.49
CA HIS A 289 -1.73 -7.28 -13.86
C HIS A 289 -1.74 -8.47 -14.83
N LEU A 290 -0.78 -9.39 -14.71
CA LEU A 290 -0.70 -10.60 -15.53
C LEU A 290 -1.91 -11.51 -15.29
N LEU A 291 -2.37 -11.67 -14.05
CA LEU A 291 -3.56 -12.46 -13.77
C LEU A 291 -4.81 -11.83 -14.39
N GLU A 292 -5.06 -10.55 -14.12
CA GLU A 292 -6.27 -9.89 -14.62
C GLU A 292 -6.36 -9.86 -16.15
N LYS A 293 -5.23 -9.67 -16.83
CA LYS A 293 -5.19 -9.64 -18.30
C LYS A 293 -5.49 -11.01 -18.91
N ASN A 294 -5.14 -12.10 -18.23
CA ASN A 294 -5.28 -13.45 -18.76
C ASN A 294 -6.54 -14.17 -18.27
N GLU A 295 -7.04 -13.89 -17.05
CA GLU A 295 -8.35 -14.40 -16.60
C GLU A 295 -9.52 -13.79 -17.39
N LYS A 296 -9.38 -12.58 -17.94
CA LYS A 296 -10.39 -11.98 -18.84
C LYS A 296 -10.42 -12.60 -20.25
N LYS A 297 -9.44 -13.44 -20.60
CA LYS A 297 -9.30 -14.06 -21.94
C LYS A 297 -9.71 -15.55 -21.96
N THR A 298 -9.98 -16.14 -20.81
CA THR A 298 -10.45 -17.52 -20.61
C THR A 298 -11.91 -17.51 -20.22
#